data_AF-A0A4Z1SM83-F1
#
_entry.id   AF-A0A4Z1SM83-F1
#
_cell.length_a   1.000
_cell.length_b   1.000
_cell.length_c   1.000
_cell.angle_alpha   90.00
_cell.angle_beta   90.00
_cell.angle_gamma   90.00
#
_symmetry.space_group_name_H-M   'P 1'
#
loop_
_entity.id
_entity.type
_entity.pdbx_description
1 polymer ?
#
loop_
_entity_poly.entity_id
_entity_poly.type
_entity_poly.pdbx_seq_one_letter_code
_entity_poly.pdbx_strand_id
1 'polypeptide(L)'
;MQDNYGWTALMKAAYNGKTDCARLLFSEAGKQTTKEWYGFPSGATALMIAAHENCPDIVELLLPYEQGLKDSEGHTAQWHANNKEYSAQVRKLLKKEGTKRLPPSLNSEVLELRECVSELAVENESLKRGLSSLKNAQEEADNEPSQMSQKVSSLEERLEKCQEMNRSLRRTLDQKTEEAKAITTCVICLMNPKDTLLQPCGHLCACSNCAERIMNQTCPLCRTPIESVIKAYI
;
A
#
# COMPACT_ATOMS: atom_id res chain seq x y z
N MET A 1 12.46 42.42 -37.30
CA MET A 1 12.96 43.04 -38.54
C MET A 1 12.41 42.25 -39.72
N GLN A 2 12.11 42.90 -40.85
CA GLN A 2 11.60 42.27 -42.07
C GLN A 2 12.51 42.60 -43.26
N ASP A 3 12.60 41.69 -44.23
CA ASP A 3 13.26 41.98 -45.52
C ASP A 3 12.34 42.75 -46.49
N ASN A 4 12.80 42.98 -47.72
CA ASN A 4 12.09 43.79 -48.73
C ASN A 4 10.74 43.20 -49.20
N TYR A 5 10.45 41.96 -48.82
CA TYR A 5 9.18 41.26 -49.08
C TYR A 5 8.31 41.17 -47.81
N GLY A 6 8.78 41.68 -46.68
CA GLY A 6 8.10 41.61 -45.40
C GLY A 6 8.36 40.29 -44.66
N TRP A 7 9.35 39.48 -45.06
CA TRP A 7 9.63 38.23 -44.38
C TRP A 7 10.50 38.45 -43.14
N THR A 8 10.08 37.88 -42.01
CA THR A 8 10.89 37.85 -40.78
C THR A 8 11.76 36.59 -40.74
N ALA A 9 12.76 36.58 -39.84
CA ALA A 9 13.52 35.36 -39.57
C ALA A 9 12.64 34.24 -39.00
N LEU A 10 11.60 34.58 -38.21
CA LEU A 10 10.63 33.61 -37.70
C LEU A 10 9.82 32.95 -38.83
N MET A 11 9.38 33.73 -39.84
CA MET A 11 8.70 33.18 -41.03
C MET A 11 9.62 32.23 -41.82
N LYS A 12 10.90 32.54 -41.93
CA LYS A 12 11.90 31.64 -42.55
C LYS A 12 12.09 30.36 -41.73
N ALA A 13 12.12 30.45 -40.40
CA ALA A 13 12.19 29.29 -39.51
C ALA A 13 10.94 28.40 -39.62
N ALA A 14 9.75 29.01 -39.69
CA ALA A 14 8.48 28.33 -39.91
C ALA A 14 8.44 27.58 -41.26
N TYR A 15 8.88 28.24 -42.33
CA TYR A 15 8.96 27.63 -43.66
C TYR A 15 9.87 26.39 -43.71
N ASN A 16 10.98 26.42 -42.95
CA ASN A 16 11.96 25.33 -42.90
C ASN A 16 11.73 24.33 -41.75
N GLY A 17 10.64 24.46 -40.99
CA GLY A 17 10.33 23.58 -39.86
C GLY A 17 11.37 23.60 -38.73
N LYS A 18 12.05 24.73 -38.51
CA LYS A 18 13.10 24.86 -37.48
C LYS A 18 12.52 25.36 -36.16
N THR A 19 11.96 24.44 -35.36
CA THR A 19 11.27 24.74 -34.10
C THR A 19 12.14 25.49 -33.09
N ASP A 20 13.39 25.08 -32.89
CA ASP A 20 14.29 25.73 -31.93
C ASP A 20 14.63 27.16 -32.34
N CYS A 21 14.86 27.39 -33.64
CA CYS A 21 15.04 28.73 -34.18
C CYS A 21 13.76 29.57 -34.01
N ALA A 22 12.58 28.97 -34.21
CA ALA A 22 11.30 29.66 -34.03
C ALA A 22 11.08 30.09 -32.57
N ARG A 23 11.51 29.29 -31.58
CA ARG A 23 11.47 29.65 -30.15
C ARG A 23 12.33 30.88 -29.84
N LEU A 24 13.53 30.97 -30.42
CA LEU A 24 14.43 32.11 -30.21
C LEU A 24 13.98 33.40 -30.94
N LEU A 25 13.20 33.25 -32.02
CA LEU A 25 12.76 34.36 -32.88
C LEU A 25 11.34 34.84 -32.56
N PHE A 26 10.83 34.47 -31.39
CA PHE A 26 9.44 34.67 -31.01
C PHE A 26 9.05 36.16 -30.85
N SER A 27 10.02 37.06 -30.65
CA SER A 27 9.82 38.53 -30.67
C SER A 27 9.29 39.08 -32.00
N GLU A 28 9.33 38.27 -33.07
CA GLU A 28 8.80 38.61 -34.38
C GLU A 28 7.36 38.11 -34.60
N ALA A 29 6.76 37.42 -33.63
CA ALA A 29 5.40 36.92 -33.71
C ALA A 29 4.38 38.04 -33.95
N GLY A 30 3.38 37.77 -34.79
CA GLY A 30 2.33 38.71 -35.16
C GLY A 30 2.71 39.69 -36.28
N LYS A 31 3.94 39.67 -36.79
CA LYS A 31 4.32 40.41 -38.00
C LYS A 31 3.76 39.71 -39.24
N GLN A 32 3.41 40.49 -40.26
CA GLN A 32 2.80 40.01 -41.49
C GLN A 32 3.64 40.40 -42.70
N THR A 33 3.72 39.52 -43.71
CA THR A 33 4.40 39.83 -44.98
C THR A 33 3.80 41.08 -45.62
N THR A 34 4.61 41.81 -46.37
CA THR A 34 4.15 43.07 -47.00
C THR A 34 3.87 42.90 -48.48
N LYS A 35 4.40 41.83 -49.09
CA LYS A 35 4.25 41.50 -50.52
C LYS A 35 4.05 40.00 -50.69
N GLU A 36 3.46 39.61 -51.81
CA GLU A 36 3.36 38.21 -52.20
C GLU A 36 4.74 37.64 -52.55
N TRP A 37 5.05 36.48 -52.00
CA TRP A 37 6.32 35.78 -52.23
C TRP A 37 6.24 34.30 -51.80
N TYR A 38 6.95 33.40 -52.49
CA TYR A 38 6.92 31.94 -52.23
C TYR A 38 5.52 31.31 -52.18
N GLY A 39 4.55 31.86 -52.94
CA GLY A 39 3.16 31.37 -52.94
C GLY A 39 2.35 31.77 -51.71
N PHE A 40 2.85 32.72 -50.91
CA PHE A 40 2.12 33.34 -49.80
C PHE A 40 1.73 34.77 -50.16
N PRO A 41 0.45 35.16 -50.01
CA PRO A 41 0.00 36.54 -50.20
C PRO A 41 0.68 37.52 -49.23
N SER A 42 0.55 38.81 -49.52
CA SER A 42 0.82 39.83 -48.50
C SER A 42 -0.10 39.61 -47.29
N GLY A 43 0.31 40.00 -46.09
CA GLY A 43 -0.47 39.72 -44.88
C GLY A 43 -0.23 38.33 -44.28
N ALA A 44 0.59 37.46 -44.89
CA ALA A 44 0.85 36.13 -44.34
C ALA A 44 1.65 36.20 -43.03
N THR A 45 1.31 35.36 -42.04
CA THR A 45 2.03 35.25 -40.76
C THR A 45 2.90 34.00 -40.70
N ALA A 46 3.75 33.88 -39.67
CA ALA A 46 4.58 32.69 -39.47
C ALA A 46 3.73 31.43 -39.18
N LEU A 47 2.61 31.57 -38.47
CA LEU A 47 1.62 30.50 -38.24
C LEU A 47 0.98 30.02 -39.54
N MET A 48 0.63 30.92 -40.46
CA MET A 48 0.08 30.55 -41.78
C MET A 48 1.08 29.74 -42.60
N ILE A 49 2.35 30.17 -42.60
CA ILE A 49 3.44 29.48 -43.27
C ILE A 49 3.67 28.09 -42.64
N ALA A 50 3.75 28.00 -41.30
CA ALA A 50 3.92 26.73 -40.59
C ALA A 50 2.73 25.75 -40.82
N ALA A 51 1.51 26.28 -40.92
CA ALA A 51 0.32 25.50 -41.23
C ALA A 51 0.36 24.95 -42.67
N HIS A 52 0.83 25.74 -43.63
CA HIS A 52 1.03 25.30 -45.00
C HIS A 52 2.14 24.24 -45.11
N GLU A 53 3.25 24.41 -44.40
CA GLU A 53 4.40 23.49 -44.40
C GLU A 53 4.25 22.30 -43.42
N ASN A 54 3.07 22.11 -42.83
CA ASN A 54 2.76 21.00 -41.91
C ASN A 54 3.78 20.87 -40.76
N CYS A 55 4.10 21.98 -40.09
CA CYS A 55 5.03 22.04 -38.96
C CYS A 55 4.27 22.10 -37.61
N PRO A 56 3.86 20.95 -37.03
CA PRO A 56 2.96 20.92 -35.86
C PRO A 56 3.51 21.62 -34.63
N ASP A 57 4.80 21.47 -34.33
CA ASP A 57 5.40 22.07 -33.14
C ASP A 57 5.42 23.61 -33.22
N ILE A 58 5.66 24.15 -34.42
CA ILE A 58 5.64 25.60 -34.68
C ILE A 58 4.21 26.12 -34.68
N VAL A 59 3.26 25.35 -35.21
CA VAL A 59 1.82 25.67 -35.11
C VAL A 59 1.40 25.74 -33.65
N GLU A 60 1.75 24.76 -32.83
CA GLU A 60 1.42 24.76 -31.40
C GLU A 60 2.07 25.92 -30.64
N LEU A 61 3.31 26.27 -31.00
CA LEU A 61 4.04 27.40 -30.42
C LEU A 61 3.36 28.75 -30.74
N LEU A 62 2.97 28.98 -32.00
CA LEU A 62 2.47 30.28 -32.48
C LEU A 62 0.95 30.45 -32.35
N LEU A 63 0.19 29.35 -32.24
CA LEU A 63 -1.28 29.38 -32.21
C LEU A 63 -1.87 30.37 -31.20
N PRO A 64 -1.43 30.43 -29.93
CA PRO A 64 -2.03 31.36 -28.96
C PRO A 64 -1.89 32.84 -29.32
N TYR A 65 -0.96 33.19 -30.20
CA TYR A 65 -0.51 34.56 -30.47
C TYR A 65 -0.93 35.06 -31.85
N GLU A 66 -0.93 34.17 -32.85
CA GLU A 66 -1.27 34.52 -34.24
C GLU A 66 -2.65 34.03 -34.68
N GLN A 67 -3.39 33.28 -33.84
CA GLN A 67 -4.72 32.78 -34.23
C GLN A 67 -5.69 33.88 -34.66
N GLY A 68 -6.42 33.62 -35.74
CA GLY A 68 -7.44 34.51 -36.27
C GLY A 68 -6.90 35.68 -37.10
N LEU A 69 -5.57 35.79 -37.25
CA LEU A 69 -4.99 36.68 -38.25
C LEU A 69 -5.35 36.20 -39.66
N LYS A 70 -5.44 37.16 -40.58
CA LYS A 70 -5.78 36.93 -41.99
C LYS A 70 -4.76 37.58 -42.89
N ASP A 71 -4.41 36.92 -43.98
CA ASP A 71 -3.65 37.53 -45.05
C ASP A 71 -4.51 38.50 -45.89
N SER A 72 -3.93 39.08 -46.94
CA SER A 72 -4.62 40.04 -47.81
C SER A 72 -5.78 39.45 -48.58
N GLU A 73 -5.84 38.12 -48.71
CA GLU A 73 -6.95 37.41 -49.35
C GLU A 73 -8.02 36.98 -48.34
N GLY A 74 -7.78 37.22 -47.05
CA GLY A 74 -8.71 36.87 -45.97
C GLY A 74 -8.54 35.45 -45.42
N HIS A 75 -7.47 34.75 -45.80
CA HIS A 75 -7.21 33.37 -45.39
C HIS A 75 -6.52 33.30 -44.03
N THR A 76 -6.97 32.36 -43.18
CA THR A 76 -6.36 32.08 -41.87
C THR A 76 -5.36 30.92 -41.96
N ALA A 77 -4.64 30.64 -40.86
CA ALA A 77 -3.74 29.49 -40.80
C ALA A 77 -4.48 28.16 -41.04
N GLN A 78 -5.71 28.02 -40.55
CA GLN A 78 -6.55 26.86 -40.86
C GLN A 78 -6.86 26.71 -42.36
N TRP A 79 -7.08 27.82 -43.07
CA TRP A 79 -7.27 27.79 -44.52
C TRP A 79 -6.01 27.28 -45.24
N HIS A 80 -4.84 27.79 -44.86
CA HIS A 80 -3.54 27.37 -45.43
C HIS A 80 -3.26 25.88 -45.17
N ALA A 81 -3.55 25.38 -43.98
CA ALA A 81 -3.51 23.94 -43.70
C ALA A 81 -4.46 23.17 -44.63
N ASN A 82 -5.70 23.64 -44.83
CA ASN A 82 -6.68 22.91 -45.62
C ASN A 82 -6.37 22.81 -47.12
N ASN A 83 -5.60 23.75 -47.66
CA ASN A 83 -5.25 23.81 -49.08
C ASN A 83 -3.92 23.10 -49.40
N LYS A 84 -3.21 22.54 -48.41
CA LYS A 84 -2.04 21.67 -48.64
C LYS A 84 -2.43 20.20 -48.60
N GLU A 85 -1.90 19.42 -49.55
CA GLU A 85 -2.21 18.00 -49.76
C GLU A 85 -1.76 17.07 -48.61
N TYR A 86 -0.85 17.51 -47.72
CA TYR A 86 -0.24 16.68 -46.65
C TYR A 86 -0.16 17.34 -45.27
N SER A 87 -1.24 17.94 -44.79
CA SER A 87 -1.28 18.75 -43.55
C SER A 87 -2.20 18.17 -42.44
N ALA A 88 -2.45 16.86 -42.46
CA ALA A 88 -3.46 16.23 -41.60
C ALA A 88 -3.26 16.51 -40.09
N GLN A 89 -1.99 16.54 -39.64
CA GLN A 89 -1.66 16.79 -38.24
C GLN A 89 -1.98 18.23 -37.82
N VAL A 90 -1.53 19.23 -38.59
CA VAL A 90 -1.79 20.65 -38.29
C VAL A 90 -3.26 21.02 -38.45
N ARG A 91 -4.00 20.39 -39.39
CA ARG A 91 -5.46 20.57 -39.52
C ARG A 91 -6.18 20.25 -38.22
N LYS A 92 -5.75 19.21 -37.49
CA LYS A 92 -6.34 18.82 -36.20
C LYS A 92 -6.06 19.85 -35.12
N LEU A 93 -4.83 20.38 -35.07
CA LEU A 93 -4.42 21.41 -34.10
C LEU A 93 -5.18 22.73 -34.32
N LEU A 94 -5.39 23.11 -35.58
CA LEU A 94 -6.03 24.38 -35.97
C LEU A 94 -7.57 24.35 -35.94
N LYS A 95 -8.23 23.23 -35.60
CA LYS A 95 -9.70 23.16 -35.49
C LYS A 95 -10.30 24.15 -34.48
N LYS A 96 -9.48 24.63 -33.54
CA LYS A 96 -9.89 25.53 -32.45
C LYS A 96 -9.43 26.98 -32.66
N GLU A 97 -9.05 27.35 -33.88
CA GLU A 97 -8.59 28.72 -34.18
C GLU A 97 -9.68 29.74 -33.74
N GLY A 98 -9.41 30.44 -32.63
CA GLY A 98 -10.34 31.39 -32.01
C GLY A 98 -10.00 32.84 -32.35
N THR A 99 -10.77 33.79 -31.80
CA THR A 99 -10.59 35.23 -32.08
C THR A 99 -9.76 35.98 -31.03
N LYS A 100 -9.42 35.36 -29.89
CA LYS A 100 -8.69 36.00 -28.79
C LYS A 100 -7.19 35.71 -28.88
N ARG A 101 -6.38 36.71 -29.20
CA ARG A 101 -4.91 36.60 -29.26
C ARG A 101 -4.24 37.01 -27.95
N LEU A 102 -3.18 36.30 -27.57
CA LEU A 102 -2.25 36.77 -26.53
C LEU A 102 -1.27 37.80 -27.12
N PRO A 103 -0.86 38.83 -26.36
CA PRO A 103 0.09 39.82 -26.84
C PRO A 103 1.49 39.20 -27.06
N PRO A 104 2.20 39.55 -28.14
CA PRO A 104 3.50 38.98 -28.51
C PRO A 104 4.67 39.52 -27.66
N SER A 105 4.42 40.21 -26.54
CA SER A 105 5.44 40.87 -25.71
C SER A 105 5.79 40.11 -24.43
N LEU A 106 5.33 38.87 -24.27
CA LEU A 106 5.44 38.09 -23.02
C LEU A 106 6.46 36.95 -23.21
N ASN A 107 7.69 37.27 -23.64
CA ASN A 107 8.41 36.37 -24.59
C ASN A 107 9.64 35.58 -24.12
N SER A 108 10.12 35.66 -22.88
CA SER A 108 11.17 34.71 -22.40
C SER A 108 10.75 34.07 -21.09
N GLU A 109 10.46 34.90 -20.09
CA GLU A 109 10.08 34.44 -18.75
C GLU A 109 8.84 33.54 -18.76
N VAL A 110 7.84 33.83 -19.60
CA VAL A 110 6.61 33.01 -19.65
C VAL A 110 6.81 31.67 -20.36
N LEU A 111 7.75 31.58 -21.31
CA LEU A 111 8.07 30.32 -21.97
C LEU A 111 8.87 29.41 -21.02
N GLU A 112 9.85 29.98 -20.32
CA GLU A 112 10.63 29.30 -19.27
C GLU A 112 9.71 28.86 -18.11
N LEU A 113 8.82 29.75 -17.66
CA LEU A 113 7.83 29.42 -16.64
C LEU A 113 6.86 28.31 -17.10
N ARG A 114 6.48 28.26 -18.38
CA ARG A 114 5.62 27.20 -18.91
C ARG A 114 6.33 25.85 -18.90
N GLU A 115 7.61 25.82 -19.23
CA GLU A 115 8.44 24.60 -19.18
C GLU A 115 8.61 24.14 -17.72
N CYS A 116 8.98 25.04 -16.79
CA CYS A 116 9.03 24.73 -15.36
C CYS A 116 7.69 24.24 -14.79
N VAL A 117 6.56 24.85 -15.18
CA VAL A 117 5.23 24.40 -14.74
C VAL A 117 4.91 22.99 -15.25
N SER A 118 5.35 22.64 -16.46
CA SER A 118 5.15 21.29 -17.00
C SER A 118 5.98 20.24 -16.26
N GLU A 119 7.23 20.56 -15.92
CA GLU A 119 8.10 19.70 -15.12
C GLU A 119 7.54 19.52 -13.71
N LEU A 120 7.15 20.61 -13.06
CA LEU A 120 6.50 20.58 -11.75
C LEU A 120 5.18 19.79 -11.77
N ALA A 121 4.42 19.84 -12.86
CA ALA A 121 3.21 19.04 -13.00
C ALA A 121 3.52 17.53 -13.04
N VAL A 122 4.58 17.12 -13.76
CA VAL A 122 5.03 15.72 -13.82
C VAL A 122 5.54 15.27 -12.45
N GLU A 123 6.33 16.09 -11.76
CA GLU A 123 6.80 15.81 -10.41
C GLU A 123 5.64 15.68 -9.42
N ASN A 124 4.65 16.56 -9.48
CA ASN A 124 3.46 16.48 -8.63
C ASN A 124 2.68 15.18 -8.85
N GLU A 125 2.51 14.73 -10.10
CA GLU A 125 1.87 13.45 -10.39
C GLU A 125 2.71 12.24 -9.96
N SER A 126 4.05 12.36 -9.97
CA SER A 126 4.95 11.35 -9.39
C SER A 126 4.81 11.28 -7.86
N LEU A 127 4.83 12.43 -7.19
CA LEU A 127 4.67 12.54 -5.74
C LEU A 127 3.29 12.05 -5.27
N LYS A 128 2.21 12.41 -5.97
CA LYS A 128 0.86 11.90 -5.68
C LYS A 128 0.80 10.37 -5.76
N ARG A 129 1.44 9.77 -6.77
CA ARG A 129 1.55 8.31 -6.88
C ARG A 129 2.32 7.72 -5.69
N GLY A 130 3.48 8.29 -5.35
CA GLY A 130 4.25 7.87 -4.17
C GLY A 130 3.45 7.96 -2.86
N LEU A 131 2.73 9.06 -2.65
CA LEU A 131 1.85 9.25 -1.49
C LEU A 131 0.73 8.20 -1.43
N SER A 132 0.12 7.84 -2.57
CA SER A 132 -0.90 6.80 -2.61
C SER A 132 -0.34 5.42 -2.23
N SER A 133 0.87 5.09 -2.70
CA SER A 133 1.54 3.84 -2.33
C SER A 133 1.90 3.80 -0.84
N LEU A 134 2.42 4.90 -0.30
CA LEU A 134 2.73 5.02 1.13
C LEU A 134 1.48 4.93 1.99
N LYS A 135 0.36 5.54 1.56
CA LYS A 135 -0.91 5.47 2.26
C LYS A 135 -1.44 4.03 2.33
N ASN A 136 -1.39 3.29 1.22
CA ASN A 136 -1.81 1.89 1.20
C ASN A 136 -0.92 1.02 2.11
N ALA A 137 0.41 1.23 2.06
CA ALA A 137 1.34 0.51 2.94
C ALA A 137 1.10 0.82 4.43
N GLN A 138 0.73 2.07 4.75
CA GLN A 138 0.33 2.46 6.10
C GLN A 138 -0.97 1.76 6.55
N GLU A 139 -1.99 1.70 5.68
CA GLU A 139 -3.26 1.01 5.97
C GLU A 139 -3.04 -0.50 6.19
N GLU A 140 -2.15 -1.13 5.43
CA GLU A 140 -1.74 -2.53 5.65
C GLU A 140 -1.01 -2.71 6.99
N ALA A 141 -0.06 -1.82 7.30
CA ALA A 141 0.69 -1.85 8.55
C ALA A 141 -0.19 -1.60 9.79
N ASP A 142 -1.26 -0.82 9.68
CA ASP A 142 -2.21 -0.56 10.78
C ASP A 142 -3.22 -1.73 10.98
N ASN A 143 -3.49 -2.52 9.94
CA ASN A 143 -4.36 -3.69 10.02
C ASN A 143 -3.69 -4.89 10.71
N GLU A 144 -2.37 -5.07 10.53
CA GLU A 144 -1.62 -6.17 11.16
C GLU A 144 -1.72 -6.18 12.72
N PRO A 145 -1.48 -5.07 13.44
CA PRO A 145 -1.65 -5.00 14.89
C PRO A 145 -3.08 -5.32 15.34
N SER A 146 -4.08 -4.89 14.58
CA SER A 146 -5.50 -5.14 14.90
C SER A 146 -5.84 -6.62 14.84
N GLN A 147 -5.38 -7.32 13.79
CA GLN A 147 -5.56 -8.77 13.67
C GLN A 147 -4.74 -9.54 14.73
N MET A 148 -3.54 -9.07 15.04
CA MET A 148 -2.69 -9.67 16.06
C MET A 148 -3.29 -9.53 17.45
N SER A 149 -3.82 -8.35 17.79
CA SER A 149 -4.51 -8.09 19.06
C SER A 149 -5.71 -9.01 19.27
N GLN A 150 -6.53 -9.22 18.23
CA GLN A 150 -7.64 -10.18 18.29
C GLN A 150 -7.17 -11.62 18.53
N LYS A 151 -6.09 -12.05 17.87
CA LYS A 151 -5.51 -13.38 18.08
C LYS A 151 -4.96 -13.56 19.49
N VAL A 152 -4.28 -12.55 20.04
CA VAL A 152 -3.76 -12.56 21.42
C VAL A 152 -4.91 -12.73 22.40
N SER A 153 -5.99 -11.95 22.28
CA SER A 153 -7.16 -12.07 23.16
C SER A 153 -7.79 -13.47 23.11
N SER A 154 -7.90 -14.07 21.92
CA SER A 154 -8.40 -15.45 21.78
C SER A 154 -7.47 -16.50 22.41
N LEU A 155 -6.16 -16.31 22.31
CA LEU A 155 -5.17 -17.20 22.92
C LEU A 155 -5.15 -17.08 24.45
N GLU A 156 -5.31 -15.87 24.99
CA GLU A 156 -5.43 -15.61 26.43
C GLU A 156 -6.64 -16.33 27.03
N GLU A 157 -7.81 -16.25 26.39
CA GLU A 157 -9.02 -16.95 26.84
C GLU A 157 -8.82 -18.49 26.83
N ARG A 158 -8.15 -19.02 25.81
CA ARG A 158 -7.81 -20.45 25.73
C ARG A 158 -6.82 -20.86 26.82
N LEU A 159 -5.84 -20.03 27.12
CA LEU A 159 -4.85 -20.27 28.17
C LEU A 159 -5.53 -20.32 29.54
N GLU A 160 -6.42 -19.37 29.83
CA GLU A 160 -7.16 -19.32 31.10
C GLU A 160 -8.03 -20.58 31.29
N LYS A 161 -8.76 -21.00 30.26
CA LYS A 161 -9.53 -22.26 30.30
C LYS A 161 -8.63 -23.48 30.53
N CYS A 162 -7.47 -23.52 29.88
CA CYS A 162 -6.52 -24.62 30.04
C CYS A 162 -5.91 -24.65 31.46
N GLN A 163 -5.60 -23.47 32.02
CA GLN A 163 -5.12 -23.34 33.40
C GLN A 163 -6.17 -23.79 34.41
N GLU A 164 -7.44 -23.43 34.21
CA GLU A 164 -8.52 -23.86 35.08
C GLU A 164 -8.72 -25.38 35.04
N MET A 165 -8.69 -25.96 33.85
CA MET A 165 -8.72 -27.41 33.67
C MET A 165 -7.55 -28.11 34.37
N ASN A 166 -6.34 -27.57 34.26
CA ASN A 166 -5.16 -28.12 34.94
C ASN A 166 -5.30 -28.06 36.46
N ARG A 167 -5.79 -26.94 37.01
CA ARG A 167 -6.08 -26.79 38.44
C ARG A 167 -7.09 -27.83 38.92
N SER A 168 -8.15 -28.07 38.14
CA SER A 168 -9.15 -29.10 38.45
C SER A 168 -8.56 -30.52 38.45
N LEU A 169 -7.80 -30.86 37.40
CA LEU A 169 -7.15 -32.17 37.28
C LEU A 169 -6.18 -32.44 38.43
N ARG A 170 -5.40 -31.44 38.85
CA ARG A 170 -4.51 -31.56 40.02
C ARG A 170 -5.27 -31.90 41.29
N ARG A 171 -6.38 -31.21 41.58
CA ARG A 171 -7.21 -31.52 42.75
C ARG A 171 -7.72 -32.96 42.74
N THR A 172 -8.19 -33.42 41.58
CA THR A 172 -8.66 -34.81 41.42
C THR A 172 -7.53 -35.81 41.64
N LEU A 173 -6.34 -35.51 41.11
CA LEU A 173 -5.16 -36.36 41.29
C LEU A 173 -4.74 -36.42 42.76
N ASP A 174 -4.70 -35.27 43.46
CA ASP A 174 -4.38 -35.20 44.88
C ASP A 174 -5.39 -36.01 45.72
N GLN A 175 -6.69 -35.85 45.43
CA GLN A 175 -7.74 -36.62 46.09
C GLN A 175 -7.57 -38.13 45.86
N LYS A 176 -7.36 -38.54 44.61
CA LYS A 176 -7.15 -39.97 44.26
C LYS A 176 -5.89 -40.54 44.91
N THR A 177 -4.85 -39.74 45.02
CA THR A 177 -3.60 -40.12 45.68
C THR A 177 -3.81 -40.32 47.17
N GLU A 178 -4.58 -39.45 47.82
CA GLU A 178 -4.89 -39.56 49.24
C GLU A 178 -5.85 -40.72 49.54
N GLU A 179 -6.85 -40.95 48.68
CA GLU A 179 -7.72 -42.14 48.73
C GLU A 179 -6.89 -43.43 48.63
N ALA A 180 -5.94 -43.50 47.69
CA ALA A 180 -5.06 -44.65 47.52
C ALA A 180 -4.11 -44.86 48.72
N LYS A 181 -3.59 -43.78 49.31
CA LYS A 181 -2.79 -43.84 50.54
C LYS A 181 -3.62 -44.35 51.71
N ALA A 182 -4.82 -43.82 51.94
CA ALA A 182 -5.70 -44.25 53.02
C ALA A 182 -6.03 -45.76 52.95
N ILE A 183 -6.19 -46.30 51.73
CA ILE A 183 -6.41 -47.74 51.49
C ILE A 183 -5.19 -48.57 51.88
N THR A 184 -3.97 -48.05 51.74
CA THR A 184 -2.73 -48.81 51.96
C THR A 184 -2.09 -48.56 53.33
N THR A 185 -2.50 -47.52 54.07
CA THR A 185 -1.98 -47.19 55.41
C THR A 185 -2.67 -47.95 56.55
N CYS A 186 -1.91 -48.32 57.57
CA CYS A 186 -2.36 -48.99 58.78
C CYS A 186 -3.51 -48.23 59.47
N VAL A 187 -4.60 -48.93 59.80
CA VAL A 187 -5.80 -48.33 60.40
C VAL A 187 -5.62 -47.85 61.84
N ILE A 188 -4.48 -48.17 62.47
CA ILE A 188 -4.18 -47.86 63.87
C ILE A 188 -3.33 -46.60 63.97
N CYS A 189 -2.20 -46.55 63.26
CA CYS A 189 -1.31 -45.38 63.30
C CYS A 189 -1.55 -44.37 62.18
N LEU A 190 -2.23 -44.74 61.09
CA LEU A 190 -2.46 -43.91 59.89
C LEU A 190 -1.17 -43.35 59.26
N MET A 191 -0.01 -43.95 59.55
CA MET A 191 1.31 -43.47 59.12
C MET A 191 2.06 -44.50 58.27
N ASN A 192 2.12 -45.73 58.76
CA ASN A 192 2.88 -46.79 58.11
C ASN A 192 1.99 -47.63 57.19
N PRO A 193 2.51 -48.21 56.10
CA PRO A 193 1.74 -49.11 55.26
C PRO A 193 1.28 -50.36 56.03
N LYS A 194 0.17 -50.93 55.58
CA LYS A 194 -0.30 -52.25 56.03
C LYS A 194 0.69 -53.30 55.53
N ASP A 195 1.30 -54.04 56.45
CA ASP A 195 2.30 -55.06 56.13
C ASP A 195 2.20 -56.30 57.03
N THR A 196 1.13 -56.43 57.83
CA THR A 196 0.99 -57.50 58.82
C THR A 196 -0.40 -58.15 58.78
N LEU A 197 -0.41 -59.48 58.67
CA LEU A 197 -1.58 -60.34 58.75
C LEU A 197 -1.85 -60.73 60.22
N LEU A 198 -3.07 -60.51 60.69
CA LEU A 198 -3.51 -60.91 62.03
C LEU A 198 -4.14 -62.31 62.00
N GLN A 199 -3.64 -63.26 62.79
CA GLN A 199 -4.15 -64.64 62.82
C GLN A 199 -5.10 -64.88 64.01
N PRO A 200 -6.11 -65.76 63.84
CA PRO A 200 -6.37 -66.62 62.67
C PRO A 200 -7.18 -65.96 61.54
N CYS A 201 -7.64 -64.71 61.71
CA CYS A 201 -8.61 -64.11 60.79
C CYS A 201 -8.03 -63.62 59.44
N GLY A 202 -6.71 -63.55 59.29
CA GLY A 202 -6.01 -63.20 58.05
C GLY A 202 -6.11 -61.73 57.60
N HIS A 203 -6.66 -60.84 58.42
CA HIS A 203 -6.89 -59.45 58.00
C HIS A 203 -5.59 -58.62 57.96
N LEU A 204 -5.27 -58.07 56.78
CA LEU A 204 -4.16 -57.13 56.56
C LEU A 204 -4.63 -55.69 56.82
N CYS A 205 -4.62 -55.26 58.07
CA CYS A 205 -5.10 -53.91 58.45
C CYS A 205 -4.12 -53.08 59.27
N ALA A 206 -3.05 -53.70 59.78
CA ALA A 206 -2.06 -53.06 60.64
C ALA A 206 -0.65 -53.10 60.04
N CYS A 207 0.20 -52.17 60.48
CA CYS A 207 1.65 -52.27 60.28
C CYS A 207 2.26 -53.13 61.39
N SER A 208 3.48 -53.61 61.17
CA SER A 208 4.23 -54.49 62.08
C SER A 208 4.26 -53.93 63.51
N ASN A 209 4.64 -52.66 63.66
CA ASN A 209 4.74 -52.00 64.97
C ASN A 209 3.40 -51.90 65.71
N CYS A 210 2.29 -51.67 64.98
CA CYS A 210 0.97 -51.57 65.59
C CYS A 210 0.40 -52.96 65.92
N ALA A 211 0.64 -53.95 65.05
CA ALA A 211 0.20 -55.32 65.25
C ALA A 211 0.80 -55.93 66.52
N GLU A 212 2.09 -55.68 66.78
CA GLU A 212 2.77 -56.12 68.02
C GLU A 212 2.13 -55.52 69.29
N ARG A 213 1.71 -54.25 69.24
CA ARG A 213 1.10 -53.56 70.40
C ARG A 213 -0.29 -54.07 70.76
N ILE A 214 -1.02 -54.63 69.79
CA ILE A 214 -2.37 -55.17 69.99
C ILE A 214 -2.38 -56.70 70.09
N MET A 215 -1.21 -57.32 70.25
CA MET A 215 -1.09 -58.76 70.48
C MET A 215 -1.96 -59.18 71.68
N ASN A 216 -2.71 -60.28 71.54
CA ASN A 216 -3.72 -60.75 72.52
C ASN A 216 -4.96 -59.86 72.70
N GLN A 217 -5.19 -58.88 71.82
CA GLN A 217 -6.47 -58.16 71.70
C GLN A 217 -7.31 -58.71 70.53
N THR A 218 -8.28 -57.94 70.04
CA THR A 218 -9.13 -58.31 68.91
C THR A 218 -8.74 -57.57 67.64
N CYS A 219 -8.93 -58.22 66.49
CA CYS A 219 -8.70 -57.64 65.17
C CYS A 219 -9.60 -56.39 64.96
N PRO A 220 -9.03 -55.23 64.55
CA PRO A 220 -9.81 -54.02 64.32
C PRO A 220 -10.89 -54.13 63.21
N LEU A 221 -10.75 -55.08 62.27
CA LEU A 221 -11.71 -55.27 61.18
C LEU A 221 -12.86 -56.22 61.54
N CYS A 222 -12.55 -57.38 62.12
CA CYS A 222 -13.54 -58.45 62.32
C CYS A 222 -13.76 -58.85 63.79
N ARG A 223 -13.03 -58.21 64.73
CA ARG A 223 -13.10 -58.45 66.18
C ARG A 223 -12.71 -59.86 66.65
N THR A 224 -12.20 -60.72 65.77
CA THR A 224 -11.62 -62.02 66.16
C THR A 224 -10.39 -61.82 67.06
N PRO A 225 -10.21 -62.59 68.14
CA PRO A 225 -9.00 -62.56 68.96
C PRO A 225 -7.72 -62.80 68.15
N ILE A 226 -6.65 -62.08 68.45
CA ILE A 226 -5.37 -62.17 67.76
C ILE A 226 -4.46 -63.16 68.49
N GLU A 227 -4.20 -64.31 67.86
CA GLU A 227 -3.38 -65.39 68.42
C GLU A 227 -1.91 -65.31 67.96
N SER A 228 -1.66 -64.79 66.76
CA SER A 228 -0.32 -64.47 66.26
C SER A 228 -0.38 -63.40 65.17
N VAL A 229 0.77 -62.81 64.84
CA VAL A 229 0.92 -61.81 63.78
C VAL A 229 2.01 -62.26 62.81
N ILE A 230 1.77 -62.13 61.50
CA ILE A 230 2.69 -62.56 60.45
C ILE A 230 2.98 -61.37 59.53
N LYS A 231 4.26 -61.02 59.35
CA LYS A 231 4.66 -59.99 58.41
C LYS A 231 4.44 -60.47 56.96
N ALA A 232 3.68 -59.70 56.20
CA ALA A 232 3.45 -59.90 54.77
C ALA A 232 4.44 -59.05 53.97
N TYR A 233 5.07 -59.67 52.97
CA TYR A 233 5.89 -58.97 51.98
C TYR A 233 5.03 -58.77 50.74
N ILE A 234 4.64 -57.52 50.49
CA ILE A 234 3.70 -57.09 49.44
C ILE A 234 4.36 -56.03 48.58
#